data_AF-A0A831XWV8-F1
#
_entry.id   AF-A0A831XWV8-F1
#
_cell.length_a   1.000
_cell.length_b   1.000
_cell.length_c   1.000
_cell.angle_alpha   90.00
_cell.angle_beta   90.00
_cell.angle_gamma   90.00
#
_symmetry.space_group_name_H-M   'P 1'
#
loop_
_entity.id
_entity.type
_entity.pdbx_description
1 polymer ?
#
loop_
_entity_poly.entity_id
_entity_poly.type
_entity_poly.pdbx_seq_one_letter_code
_entity_poly.pdbx_strand_id
1 'polypeptide(L)'
;MAAQTVIYTEVDEAPALATYSLLPVLQAYTRGSGISFEKKDISLAGRIIANFPENLTESQKVPDHLGELGKLVKLPDTNIIKLPNISASVPQLIEA
;
A
#
# COMPACT_ATOMS: atom_id res chain seq x y z
N MET A 1 -19.58 17.76 2.98
CA MET A 1 -19.64 16.29 2.93
C MET A 1 -18.36 15.76 3.56
N ALA A 2 -18.42 14.79 4.45
CA ALA A 2 -17.20 14.20 5.02
C ALA A 2 -16.41 13.53 3.89
N ALA A 3 -15.11 13.80 3.81
CA ALA A 3 -14.25 13.19 2.81
C ALA A 3 -14.02 11.71 3.19
N GLN A 4 -14.33 10.78 2.28
CA GLN A 4 -14.07 9.36 2.45
C GLN A 4 -12.72 9.03 1.79
N THR A 5 -11.78 8.51 2.57
CA THR A 5 -10.52 8.00 2.04
C THR A 5 -10.65 6.51 1.71
N VAL A 6 -10.22 6.12 0.51
CA VAL A 6 -10.04 4.74 0.10
C VAL A 6 -8.55 4.43 0.11
N ILE A 7 -8.15 3.41 0.85
CA ILE A 7 -6.78 2.95 0.87
C ILE A 7 -6.57 2.02 -0.32
N TYR A 8 -5.58 2.32 -1.16
CA TYR A 8 -5.20 1.54 -2.32
C TYR A 8 -3.85 0.87 -2.06
N THR A 9 -3.81 -0.46 -2.05
CA THR A 9 -2.56 -1.16 -1.73
C THR A 9 -1.58 -1.07 -2.91
N GLU A 10 -0.39 -0.56 -2.64
CA GLU A 10 0.77 -0.69 -3.53
C GLU A 10 1.43 -2.03 -3.23
N VAL A 11 1.67 -2.81 -4.29
CA VAL A 11 1.98 -4.24 -4.23
C VAL A 11 3.11 -4.57 -5.21
N ASP A 12 3.22 -5.83 -5.63
CA ASP A 12 4.34 -6.35 -6.42
C ASP A 12 3.96 -6.59 -7.90
N GLU A 13 4.98 -6.81 -8.74
CA GLU A 13 4.87 -7.39 -10.08
C GLU A 13 3.80 -6.75 -10.98
N ALA A 14 2.98 -7.55 -11.65
CA ALA A 14 1.99 -7.08 -12.63
C ALA A 14 0.92 -6.15 -12.00
N PRO A 15 0.34 -6.45 -10.82
CA PRO A 15 -0.58 -5.52 -10.16
C PRO A 15 0.04 -4.16 -9.80
N ALA A 16 1.32 -4.12 -9.44
CA ALA A 16 2.03 -2.86 -9.20
C ALA A 16 2.08 -2.02 -10.48
N LEU A 17 2.50 -2.62 -11.60
CA LEU A 17 2.56 -1.95 -12.90
C LEU A 17 1.17 -1.44 -13.34
N ALA A 18 0.13 -2.25 -13.16
CA ALA A 18 -1.24 -1.85 -13.48
C ALA A 18 -1.71 -0.64 -12.63
N THR A 19 -1.25 -0.55 -11.38
CA THR A 19 -1.59 0.57 -10.48
C THR A 19 -1.10 1.91 -11.01
N TYR A 20 0.10 1.97 -11.60
CA TYR A 20 0.63 3.20 -12.21
C TYR A 20 -0.23 3.72 -13.37
N SER A 21 -0.98 2.83 -14.04
CA SER A 21 -1.93 3.21 -15.09
C SER A 21 -3.32 3.54 -14.55
N LEU A 22 -3.87 2.68 -13.68
CA LEU A 22 -5.28 2.74 -13.29
C LEU A 22 -5.55 3.74 -12.15
N LEU A 23 -4.66 3.85 -11.16
CA LEU A 23 -4.89 4.72 -10.00
C LEU A 23 -5.07 6.20 -10.39
N PRO A 24 -4.27 6.79 -11.31
CA PRO A 24 -4.50 8.15 -11.78
C PRO A 24 -5.88 8.35 -12.43
N VAL A 25 -6.38 7.33 -13.14
CA VAL A 25 -7.72 7.37 -13.76
C VAL A 25 -8.80 7.39 -12.68
N LEU A 26 -8.70 6.53 -11.67
CA LEU A 26 -9.65 6.51 -10.54
C LEU A 26 -9.67 7.85 -9.79
N GLN A 27 -8.49 8.40 -9.48
CA GLN A 27 -8.35 9.71 -8.82
C GLN A 27 -8.95 10.86 -9.64
N ALA A 28 -8.79 10.82 -10.97
CA ALA A 28 -9.40 11.80 -11.85
C ALA A 28 -10.93 11.66 -11.88
N TYR A 29 -11.43 10.43 -11.95
CA TYR A 29 -12.85 10.13 -12.03
C TYR A 29 -13.61 10.51 -10.75
N THR A 30 -13.00 10.34 -9.58
CA THR A 30 -13.64 10.67 -8.29
C THR A 30 -13.46 12.13 -7.88
N ARG A 31 -12.84 12.98 -8.70
CA ARG A 31 -12.61 14.40 -8.36
C ARG A 31 -13.92 15.12 -8.07
N GLY A 32 -14.00 15.81 -6.93
CA GLY A 32 -15.19 16.55 -6.51
C GLY A 32 -16.29 15.69 -5.86
N SER A 33 -16.14 14.36 -5.83
CA SER A 33 -17.11 13.45 -5.18
C SER A 33 -16.96 13.36 -3.66
N GLY A 34 -15.88 13.91 -3.10
CA GLY A 34 -15.51 13.71 -1.70
C GLY A 34 -14.80 12.38 -1.43
N ILE A 35 -14.45 11.59 -2.46
CA ILE A 35 -13.63 10.39 -2.34
C ILE A 35 -12.18 10.68 -2.71
N SER A 36 -11.25 10.34 -1.81
CA SER A 36 -9.80 10.41 -2.03
C SER A 36 -9.17 9.02 -1.99
N PHE A 37 -7.96 8.89 -2.56
CA PHE A 37 -7.18 7.66 -2.52
C PHE A 37 -5.84 7.90 -1.82
N GLU A 38 -5.49 7.03 -0.88
CA GLU A 38 -4.18 6.99 -0.22
C GLU A 38 -3.50 5.66 -0.52
N LYS A 39 -2.21 5.70 -0.90
CA LYS A 39 -1.44 4.47 -1.10
C LYS A 39 -0.87 3.97 0.22
N LYS A 40 -0.95 2.65 0.43
CA LYS A 40 -0.22 1.95 1.49
C LYS A 40 0.60 0.84 0.86
N ASP A 41 1.92 0.95 0.97
CA ASP A 41 2.86 -0.02 0.39
C ASP A 41 2.92 -1.28 1.25
N ILE A 42 2.50 -2.39 0.68
CA ILE A 42 2.58 -3.73 1.26
C ILE A 42 3.34 -4.70 0.33
N SER A 43 4.15 -4.16 -0.59
CA SER A 43 5.09 -4.94 -1.41
C SER A 43 6.05 -5.74 -0.54
N LEU A 44 6.68 -6.76 -1.11
CA LEU A 44 7.73 -7.54 -0.45
C LEU A 44 8.87 -6.63 0.01
N ALA A 45 9.37 -5.77 -0.87
CA ALA A 45 10.45 -4.83 -0.55
C ALA A 45 10.04 -3.87 0.57
N GLY A 46 8.87 -3.22 0.48
CA GLY A 46 8.38 -2.30 1.50
C GLY A 46 8.25 -2.95 2.87
N ARG A 47 7.74 -4.20 2.92
CA ARG A 47 7.64 -4.97 4.17
C ARG A 47 9.00 -5.36 4.73
N ILE A 48 9.98 -5.73 3.92
CA ILE A 48 11.35 -6.01 4.39
C ILE A 48 11.94 -4.74 5.01
N ILE A 49 11.92 -3.62 4.29
CA ILE A 49 12.47 -2.33 4.75
C ILE A 49 11.83 -1.89 6.08
N ALA A 50 10.51 -2.01 6.21
CA ALA A 50 9.79 -1.65 7.43
C ALA A 50 10.18 -2.50 8.67
N ASN A 51 10.68 -3.72 8.48
CA ASN A 51 11.04 -4.63 9.57
C ASN A 51 12.49 -4.49 10.08
N PHE A 52 13.34 -3.73 9.38
CA PHE A 52 14.75 -3.50 9.80
C PHE A 52 15.12 -2.01 9.86
N PRO A 53 14.32 -1.14 10.51
CA PRO A 53 14.55 0.30 10.52
C PRO A 53 15.88 0.70 11.16
N GLU A 54 16.42 -0.10 12.08
CA GLU A 54 17.71 0.13 12.75
C GLU A 54 18.91 0.03 11.81
N ASN A 55 18.76 -0.62 10.66
CA ASN A 55 19.80 -0.77 9.63
C ASN A 55 19.72 0.32 8.55
N LEU A 56 18.80 1.27 8.68
CA LEU A 56 18.46 2.25 7.65
C LEU A 56 18.76 3.67 8.11
N THR A 57 19.13 4.53 7.17
CA THR A 57 19.14 5.98 7.42
C THR A 57 17.71 6.51 7.57
N GLU A 58 17.56 7.68 8.18
CA GLU A 58 16.24 8.32 8.32
C GLU A 58 15.51 8.50 6.98
N SER A 59 16.26 8.72 5.89
CA SER A 59 15.67 8.89 4.54
C SER A 59 15.26 7.57 3.88
N GLN A 60 15.75 6.43 4.36
CA GLN A 60 15.44 5.10 3.84
C GLN A 60 14.30 4.41 4.60
N LYS A 61 14.04 4.84 5.84
CA LYS A 61 12.97 4.28 6.66
C LYS A 61 11.61 4.50 5.99
N VAL A 62 10.81 3.44 5.99
CA VAL A 62 9.40 3.48 5.58
C VAL A 62 8.52 3.05 6.74
N PRO A 63 7.27 3.55 6.84
CA PRO A 63 6.33 3.07 7.86
C PRO A 63 5.96 1.60 7.67
N ASP A 64 5.67 0.89 8.76
CA ASP A 64 5.02 -0.43 8.71
C ASP A 64 3.54 -0.28 8.35
N HIS A 65 3.27 -0.14 7.06
CA HIS A 65 1.91 -0.03 6.53
C HIS A 65 1.10 -1.32 6.72
N LEU A 66 1.72 -2.51 6.78
CA LEU A 66 0.97 -3.74 7.02
C LEU A 66 0.43 -3.77 8.46
N GLY A 67 1.27 -3.40 9.44
CA GLY A 67 0.86 -3.25 10.83
C GLY A 67 -0.17 -2.13 11.03
N GLU A 68 -0.04 -1.02 10.30
CA GLU A 68 -1.05 0.05 10.28
C GLU A 68 -2.38 -0.45 9.73
N LEU A 69 -2.39 -1.10 8.56
CA LEU A 69 -3.58 -1.65 7.94
C LEU A 69 -4.28 -2.68 8.83
N GLY A 70 -3.52 -3.52 9.54
CA GLY A 70 -4.05 -4.48 10.51
C GLY A 70 -4.81 -3.84 11.69
N LYS A 71 -4.53 -2.57 12.00
CA LYS A 71 -5.32 -1.78 12.97
C LYS A 71 -6.54 -1.16 12.30
N LEU A 72 -6.36 -0.60 11.10
CA LEU A 72 -7.42 0.08 10.35
C LEU A 72 -8.58 -0.85 9.99
N VAL A 73 -8.31 -2.09 9.58
CA VAL A 73 -9.35 -3.09 9.23
C VAL A 73 -10.35 -3.39 10.35
N LYS A 74 -10.05 -3.01 11.60
CA LYS A 74 -10.94 -3.17 12.75
C LYS A 74 -11.92 -2.01 12.93
N LEU A 75 -11.73 -0.91 12.19
CA LEU A 75 -12.58 0.27 12.23
C LEU A 75 -13.70 0.15 11.18
N PRO A 76 -14.95 0.53 11.52
CA PRO A 76 -16.10 0.35 10.63
C PRO A 76 -16.01 1.21 9.36
N ASP A 77 -15.36 2.37 9.42
CA ASP A 77 -15.27 3.33 8.31
C ASP A 77 -14.09 3.07 7.37
N THR A 78 -13.30 2.01 7.63
CA THR A 78 -12.13 1.67 6.82
C THR A 78 -12.54 1.06 5.50
N ASN A 79 -12.03 1.65 4.41
CA ASN A 79 -12.23 1.17 3.05
C ASN A 79 -10.87 0.88 2.40
N ILE A 80 -10.62 -0.38 2.03
CA ILE A 80 -9.36 -0.83 1.45
C ILE A 80 -9.64 -1.57 0.14
N ILE A 81 -8.98 -1.14 -0.93
CA ILE A 81 -8.84 -1.90 -2.17
C ILE A 81 -7.52 -2.67 -2.10
N LYS A 82 -7.63 -3.99 -1.93
CA LYS A 82 -6.50 -4.92 -1.83
C LYS A 82 -6.21 -5.58 -3.19
N LEU A 83 -5.04 -5.32 -3.75
CA LEU A 83 -4.54 -5.94 -4.97
C LEU A 83 -3.75 -7.22 -4.64
N PRO A 84 -3.63 -8.20 -5.56
CA PRO A 84 -2.76 -9.36 -5.34
C PRO A 84 -1.31 -8.95 -5.05
N ASN A 85 -0.64 -9.64 -4.13
CA ASN A 85 0.73 -9.38 -3.71
C ASN A 85 1.49 -10.70 -3.51
N ILE A 86 2.82 -10.63 -3.44
CA ILE A 86 3.68 -11.81 -3.25
C ILE A 86 3.50 -12.39 -1.84
N SER A 87 3.19 -13.69 -1.78
CA SER A 87 3.47 -14.53 -0.61
C SER A 87 4.83 -15.19 -0.82
N ALA A 88 5.88 -14.54 -0.31
CA ALA A 88 7.26 -14.81 -0.73
C ALA A 88 7.71 -16.22 -0.35
N SER A 89 8.23 -16.94 -1.34
CA SER A 89 9.07 -18.11 -1.12
C SER A 89 10.46 -17.69 -0.60
N VAL A 90 11.25 -18.65 -0.11
CA VAL A 90 12.62 -18.38 0.35
C VAL A 90 13.49 -17.76 -0.76
N PRO A 91 13.49 -18.27 -2.01
CA PRO A 91 14.26 -17.64 -3.08
C PRO A 91 13.84 -16.19 -3.35
N GLN A 92 12.53 -15.91 -3.39
CA GLN A 92 12.04 -14.54 -3.61
C GLN A 92 12.41 -13.58 -2.47
N LEU A 93 12.41 -14.07 -1.22
CA LEU A 93 12.84 -13.27 -0.07
C LEU A 93 14.33 -12.92 -0.10
N ILE A 94 15.18 -13.82 -0.64
CA ILE A 94 16.62 -13.59 -0.76
C ILE A 94 16.94 -12.67 -1.94
N GLU A 95 16.13 -12.72 -3.00
CA GLU A 95 16.30 -11.90 -4.21
C GLU A 95 15.84 -10.44 -4.01
N ALA A 96 14.76 -10.23 -3.25
CA ALA A 96 14.12 -8.93 -3.03
C ALA A 96 14.95 -7.95 -2.19
#